data_AF-G2QZM2-F1
#
_entry.id   AF-G2QZM2-F1
#
_cell.length_a   1.000
_cell.length_b   1.000
_cell.length_c   1.000
_cell.angle_alpha   90.00
_cell.angle_beta   90.00
_cell.angle_gamma   90.00
#
_symmetry.space_group_name_H-M   'P 1'
#
loop_
_entity.id
_entity.type
_entity.pdbx_description
1 polymer ?
#
loop_
_entity_poly.entity_id
_entity_poly.type
_entity_poly.pdbx_seq_one_letter_code
_entity_poly.pdbx_strand_id
1 'polypeptide(L)'
;MDPDLDFSPFILMSQALGIVKQEADLFNGDTRRTIRVTSPSPYGRVSPDDDPEDLKSLKRTVDKVKEYLPHIPPETVGMELGEAGELVSFTTDPMQDHALAPEYPLLKDFQLPPAVANSTVLRSELDEIRRFSSGVDLVSLNSRSLCPSRRKKDQSHYVFKYSPALPHTTWAEIQILARLPPHPHLVLLDRLVLDELTKSRVVGFTMRYIPSETLEESRRPFKLRWLRELMQVVDDLNLKYGIIHQDIAARNLLIDPRNDSIVLFDFNNAYRLGVSKNHGNPAERKWGERDDVKGVMLFLYQLITRDPALGVHYILHLLEEEAFKDPAKWIKHPDVELDAPVADFYFELMAWVRRRRAAPPLTHYTEAPEHIDWPDFPPCRRLTVADRHRRGLLPYVEWPRPSSAALDPARRLLATGRYADEEAAAQKAAAKAARKARRARRADASDGLRLDLHPPLRMVDDDEVAPIIPWSPSQALPAAPTAPPPTAPPRPTETAVGTEVASRALRPRGKKRKDAAVADEPAEGKSSSRRPKRRCASPA
;
A
#
# COMPACT_ATOMS: atom_id res chain seq x y z
N MET A 1 -15.49 1.64 14.60
CA MET A 1 -14.77 0.92 13.53
C MET A 1 -15.03 -0.55 13.78
N ASP A 2 -15.78 -1.19 12.90
CA ASP A 2 -15.82 -2.64 12.82
C ASP A 2 -14.43 -3.14 12.36
N PRO A 3 -13.94 -4.32 12.80
CA PRO A 3 -12.76 -4.92 12.21
C PRO A 3 -13.11 -5.52 10.84
N ASP A 4 -13.16 -4.68 9.82
CA ASP A 4 -13.53 -5.07 8.46
C ASP A 4 -12.68 -6.25 7.94
N LEU A 5 -13.36 -7.24 7.36
CA LEU A 5 -12.73 -8.21 6.48
C LEU A 5 -12.35 -7.49 5.18
N ASP A 6 -11.09 -7.09 5.10
CA ASP A 6 -10.53 -6.32 3.99
C ASP A 6 -10.52 -7.18 2.71
N PHE A 7 -11.59 -7.00 1.92
CA PHE A 7 -11.96 -7.90 0.84
C PHE A 7 -11.18 -7.60 -0.43
N SER A 8 -10.09 -8.35 -0.63
CA SER A 8 -9.37 -8.42 -1.90
C SER A 8 -9.87 -9.62 -2.72
N PRO A 9 -10.74 -9.45 -3.73
CA PRO A 9 -11.29 -10.56 -4.50
C PRO A 9 -10.24 -11.19 -5.40
N PHE A 10 -9.60 -12.26 -4.91
CA PHE A 10 -8.97 -13.27 -5.74
C PHE A 10 -9.89 -14.50 -5.81
N ILE A 11 -10.92 -14.41 -6.68
CA ILE A 11 -11.75 -15.56 -7.03
C ILE A 11 -10.88 -16.49 -7.89
N LEU A 12 -10.73 -17.74 -7.45
CA LEU A 12 -9.86 -18.72 -8.10
C LEU A 12 -10.63 -20.04 -8.24
N MET A 13 -11.54 -20.09 -9.22
CA MET A 13 -12.43 -21.24 -9.41
C MET A 13 -11.65 -22.49 -9.80
N SER A 14 -11.74 -23.56 -9.01
CA SER A 14 -11.30 -24.90 -9.40
C SER A 14 -12.50 -25.81 -9.71
N GLN A 15 -12.29 -26.87 -10.50
CA GLN A 15 -13.31 -27.86 -10.82
C GLN A 15 -12.89 -29.24 -10.32
N ALA A 16 -13.70 -29.84 -9.46
CA ALA A 16 -13.61 -31.24 -9.10
C ALA A 16 -15.00 -31.84 -8.83
N LEU A 17 -15.28 -32.98 -9.48
CA LEU A 17 -16.31 -33.96 -9.06
C LEU A 17 -17.76 -33.42 -8.93
N GLY A 18 -18.30 -32.84 -9.99
CA GLY A 18 -19.75 -32.76 -10.24
C GLY A 18 -20.56 -31.72 -9.46
N ILE A 19 -20.09 -31.29 -8.28
CA ILE A 19 -20.62 -30.13 -7.56
C ILE A 19 -19.65 -28.98 -7.80
N VAL A 20 -20.09 -27.96 -8.55
CA VAL A 20 -19.26 -26.76 -8.74
C VAL A 20 -19.28 -25.94 -7.46
N LYS A 21 -18.09 -25.71 -6.91
CA LYS A 21 -17.87 -24.93 -5.69
C LYS A 21 -17.28 -23.56 -6.05
N GLN A 22 -17.68 -22.54 -5.31
CA GLN A 22 -17.03 -21.23 -5.29
C GLN A 22 -15.89 -21.27 -4.27
N GLU A 23 -14.71 -20.81 -4.65
CA GLU A 23 -13.55 -20.64 -3.76
C GLU A 23 -13.18 -19.16 -3.64
N ALA A 24 -12.93 -18.70 -2.41
CA ALA A 24 -12.45 -17.35 -2.12
C ALA A 24 -11.46 -17.35 -0.95
N ASP A 25 -10.31 -16.70 -1.12
CA ASP A 25 -9.34 -16.49 -0.05
C ASP A 25 -9.67 -15.19 0.71
N LEU A 26 -10.19 -15.30 1.94
CA LEU A 26 -10.64 -14.15 2.73
C LEU A 26 -9.55 -13.69 3.72
N PHE A 27 -9.17 -12.42 3.66
CA PHE A 27 -8.21 -11.83 4.60
C PHE A 27 -8.91 -11.16 5.80
N ASN A 28 -8.47 -11.52 7.00
CA ASN A 28 -8.92 -10.96 8.26
C ASN A 28 -7.83 -10.03 8.82
N GLY A 29 -8.02 -8.71 8.68
CA GLY A 29 -7.03 -7.71 9.11
C GLY A 29 -6.81 -7.63 10.63
N ASP A 30 -7.81 -8.02 11.42
CA ASP A 30 -7.68 -8.09 12.87
C ASP A 30 -6.70 -9.20 13.29
N THR A 31 -6.86 -10.42 12.79
CA THR A 31 -5.95 -11.55 13.10
C THR A 31 -4.76 -11.69 12.15
N ARG A 32 -4.69 -10.87 11.08
CA ARG A 32 -3.73 -10.97 9.96
C ARG A 32 -3.68 -12.36 9.30
N ARG A 33 -4.79 -13.10 9.29
CA ARG A 33 -4.91 -14.43 8.67
C ARG A 33 -5.61 -14.34 7.31
N THR A 34 -5.18 -15.13 6.35
CA THR A 34 -6.00 -15.50 5.18
C THR A 34 -6.61 -16.87 5.46
N ILE A 35 -7.90 -17.04 5.17
CA ILE A 35 -8.61 -18.32 5.27
C ILE A 35 -9.24 -18.60 3.91
N ARG A 36 -8.97 -19.78 3.34
CA ARG A 36 -9.67 -20.24 2.13
C ARG A 36 -11.09 -20.66 2.48
N VAL A 37 -12.08 -20.12 1.80
CA VAL A 37 -13.49 -20.48 2.02
C VAL A 37 -14.06 -21.08 0.75
N THR A 38 -14.69 -22.25 0.91
CA THR A 38 -15.28 -23.02 -0.17
C THR A 38 -16.78 -23.20 0.11
N SER A 39 -17.64 -22.82 -0.83
CA SER A 39 -19.11 -22.93 -0.72
C SER A 39 -19.73 -23.43 -2.04
N PRO A 40 -21.01 -23.87 -2.06
CA PRO A 40 -21.67 -24.27 -3.30
C PRO A 40 -21.83 -23.07 -4.26
N SER A 41 -21.56 -23.26 -5.55
CA SER A 41 -21.86 -22.25 -6.56
C SER A 41 -23.37 -22.10 -6.73
N PRO A 42 -23.93 -20.87 -6.73
CA PRO A 42 -25.37 -20.65 -6.95
C PRO A 42 -25.83 -21.07 -8.36
N TYR A 43 -24.90 -21.30 -9.29
CA TYR A 43 -25.19 -21.65 -10.67
C TYR A 43 -25.01 -23.13 -11.02
N GLY A 44 -24.35 -23.92 -10.16
CA GLY A 44 -23.92 -25.29 -10.49
C GLY A 44 -22.94 -25.38 -11.67
N ARG A 45 -22.39 -24.24 -12.12
CA ARG A 45 -21.43 -24.08 -13.23
C ARG A 45 -20.55 -22.86 -12.96
N VAL A 46 -19.46 -22.75 -13.72
CA VAL A 46 -18.65 -21.51 -13.78
C VAL A 46 -19.53 -20.37 -14.32
N SER A 47 -19.56 -19.26 -13.59
CA SER A 47 -20.23 -18.02 -14.00
C SER A 47 -19.28 -17.14 -14.83
N PRO A 48 -19.77 -16.16 -15.61
CA PRO A 48 -18.93 -15.08 -16.13
C PRO A 48 -18.33 -14.26 -14.98
N ASP A 49 -17.15 -13.68 -15.21
CA ASP A 49 -16.60 -12.66 -14.31
C ASP A 49 -17.58 -11.48 -14.17
N ASP A 50 -17.59 -10.84 -12.99
CA ASP A 50 -18.45 -9.72 -12.60
C ASP A 50 -19.99 -9.97 -12.61
N ASP A 51 -20.46 -11.23 -12.54
CA ASP A 51 -21.90 -11.52 -12.41
C ASP A 51 -22.52 -11.00 -11.07
N PRO A 52 -23.64 -10.25 -11.10
CA PRO A 52 -24.24 -9.66 -9.90
C PRO A 52 -24.78 -10.63 -8.85
N GLU A 53 -25.20 -11.85 -9.22
CA GLU A 53 -25.66 -12.84 -8.24
C GLU A 53 -24.49 -13.61 -7.62
N ASP A 54 -23.41 -13.87 -8.36
CA ASP A 54 -22.18 -14.42 -7.80
C ASP A 54 -21.55 -13.45 -6.78
N LEU A 55 -21.57 -12.14 -7.06
CA LEU A 55 -21.14 -11.10 -6.10
C LEU A 55 -22.04 -11.08 -4.84
N LYS A 56 -23.36 -11.24 -4.98
CA LYS A 56 -24.28 -11.39 -3.83
C LYS A 56 -24.03 -12.69 -3.07
N SER A 57 -23.75 -13.80 -3.76
CA SER A 57 -23.50 -15.09 -3.13
C SER A 57 -22.19 -15.12 -2.36
N LEU A 58 -21.14 -14.53 -2.94
CA LEU A 58 -19.87 -14.33 -2.26
C LEU A 58 -20.02 -13.39 -1.07
N LYS A 59 -20.82 -12.32 -1.16
CA LYS A 59 -21.14 -11.48 0.01
C LYS A 59 -21.84 -12.27 1.12
N ARG A 60 -22.86 -13.09 0.80
CA ARG A 60 -23.52 -13.98 1.80
C ARG A 60 -22.52 -14.95 2.43
N THR A 61 -21.60 -15.51 1.64
CA THR A 61 -20.51 -16.38 2.11
C THR A 61 -19.60 -15.63 3.08
N VAL A 62 -19.14 -14.42 2.74
CA VAL A 62 -18.32 -13.56 3.61
C VAL A 62 -19.04 -13.20 4.91
N ASP A 63 -20.31 -12.80 4.84
CA ASP A 63 -21.10 -12.43 6.02
C ASP A 63 -21.35 -13.65 6.93
N LYS A 64 -21.54 -14.86 6.38
CA LYS A 64 -21.58 -16.12 7.15
C LYS A 64 -20.23 -16.49 7.78
N VAL A 65 -19.11 -16.27 7.09
CA VAL A 65 -17.78 -16.52 7.67
C VAL A 65 -17.54 -15.62 8.89
N LYS A 66 -18.00 -14.36 8.89
CA LYS A 66 -17.91 -13.47 10.06
C LYS A 66 -18.55 -14.06 11.32
N GLU A 67 -19.65 -14.79 11.19
CA GLU A 67 -20.33 -15.47 12.32
C GLU A 67 -19.46 -16.59 12.93
N TYR A 68 -18.61 -17.24 12.13
CA TYR A 68 -17.75 -18.35 12.57
C TYR A 68 -16.35 -17.93 13.02
N LEU A 69 -15.82 -16.79 12.57
CA LEU A 69 -14.47 -16.31 12.90
C LEU A 69 -14.11 -16.27 14.41
N PRO A 70 -15.05 -15.98 15.35
CA PRO A 70 -14.76 -16.02 16.79
C PRO A 70 -14.71 -17.45 17.38
N HIS A 71 -15.11 -18.46 16.62
CA HIS A 71 -15.37 -19.82 17.11
C HIS A 71 -14.50 -20.91 16.46
N ILE A 72 -13.92 -20.64 15.28
CA ILE A 72 -12.93 -21.51 14.66
C ILE A 72 -11.56 -21.43 15.37
N PRO A 73 -10.74 -22.49 15.34
CA PRO A 73 -9.37 -22.46 15.84
C PRO A 73 -8.50 -21.32 15.25
N PRO A 74 -7.47 -20.85 15.99
CA PRO A 74 -6.47 -19.92 15.46
C PRO A 74 -5.76 -20.45 14.21
N GLU A 75 -5.53 -21.76 14.16
CA GLU A 75 -4.75 -22.42 13.11
C GLU A 75 -5.61 -22.91 11.92
N THR A 76 -6.87 -22.49 11.84
CA THR A 76 -7.73 -22.77 10.69
C THR A 76 -7.25 -22.00 9.46
N VAL A 77 -6.88 -22.74 8.41
CA VAL A 77 -6.40 -22.19 7.11
C VAL A 77 -7.44 -22.34 5.99
N GLY A 78 -8.45 -23.20 6.18
CA GLY A 78 -9.56 -23.34 5.25
C GLY A 78 -10.88 -23.75 5.91
N MET A 79 -12.00 -23.40 5.29
CA MET A 79 -13.38 -23.66 5.73
C MET A 79 -14.25 -24.10 4.56
N GLU A 80 -15.18 -25.01 4.84
CA GLU A 80 -16.20 -25.47 3.90
C GLU A 80 -17.58 -25.13 4.44
N LEU A 81 -18.39 -24.41 3.66
CA LEU A 81 -19.78 -24.10 3.98
C LEU A 81 -20.74 -24.92 3.09
N GLY A 82 -21.94 -25.16 3.59
CA GLY A 82 -23.06 -25.76 2.85
C GLY A 82 -23.97 -24.73 2.18
N GLU A 83 -25.14 -25.17 1.72
CA GLU A 83 -26.04 -24.35 0.88
C GLU A 83 -26.73 -23.21 1.64
N ALA A 84 -26.96 -23.36 2.94
CA ALA A 84 -27.48 -22.30 3.81
C ALA A 84 -26.37 -21.44 4.45
N GLY A 85 -25.11 -21.70 4.09
CA GLY A 85 -23.92 -21.10 4.70
C GLY A 85 -23.52 -21.72 6.03
N GLU A 86 -24.07 -22.89 6.37
CA GLU A 86 -23.70 -23.67 7.55
C GLU A 86 -22.26 -24.21 7.44
N LEU A 87 -21.50 -24.17 8.54
CA LEU A 87 -20.13 -24.70 8.57
C LEU A 87 -20.15 -26.24 8.51
N VAL A 88 -19.70 -26.80 7.38
CA VAL A 88 -19.62 -28.24 7.12
C VAL A 88 -18.29 -28.81 7.64
N SER A 89 -17.18 -28.16 7.32
CA SER A 89 -15.84 -28.58 7.76
C SER A 89 -14.86 -27.41 7.86
N PHE A 90 -13.73 -27.64 8.54
CA PHE A 90 -12.58 -26.74 8.49
C PHE A 90 -11.28 -27.55 8.51
N THR A 91 -10.20 -26.96 8.00
CA THR A 91 -8.87 -27.59 7.91
C THR A 91 -7.81 -26.73 8.61
N THR A 92 -6.85 -27.42 9.22
CA THR A 92 -5.64 -26.85 9.87
C THR A 92 -4.36 -27.42 9.25
N ASP A 93 -4.46 -28.05 8.07
CA ASP A 93 -3.33 -28.64 7.36
C ASP A 93 -2.53 -27.54 6.63
N PRO A 94 -1.25 -27.27 6.99
CA PRO A 94 -0.44 -26.27 6.31
C PRO A 94 -0.12 -26.64 4.84
N MET A 95 -0.36 -27.88 4.41
CA MET A 95 -0.29 -28.27 2.99
C MET A 95 -1.51 -27.80 2.18
N GLN A 96 -2.56 -27.33 2.87
CA GLN A 96 -3.77 -26.71 2.31
C GLN A 96 -3.83 -25.20 2.62
N ASP A 97 -2.78 -24.63 3.21
CA ASP A 97 -2.70 -23.18 3.45
C ASP A 97 -2.32 -22.43 2.16
N HIS A 98 -3.32 -21.81 1.56
CA HIS A 98 -3.20 -21.00 0.35
C HIS A 98 -2.84 -19.53 0.63
N ALA A 99 -2.66 -19.12 1.89
CA ALA A 99 -2.20 -17.78 2.23
C ALA A 99 -0.86 -17.46 1.54
N LEU A 100 -0.71 -16.22 1.06
CA LEU A 100 0.56 -15.77 0.49
C LEU A 100 1.62 -15.65 1.58
N ALA A 101 2.75 -16.32 1.38
CA ALA A 101 3.89 -16.31 2.30
C ALA A 101 5.03 -15.47 1.69
N PRO A 102 4.97 -14.13 1.78
CA PRO A 102 5.76 -13.21 0.96
C PRO A 102 7.28 -13.36 1.15
N GLU A 103 8.02 -13.00 0.11
CA GLU A 103 9.47 -12.83 0.19
C GLU A 103 9.82 -11.34 0.23
N TYR A 104 9.99 -10.81 1.44
CA TYR A 104 10.34 -9.41 1.66
C TYR A 104 11.72 -9.05 1.07
N PRO A 105 11.88 -7.91 0.36
CA PRO A 105 13.18 -7.45 -0.13
C PRO A 105 14.21 -7.26 0.98
N LEU A 106 15.49 -7.41 0.65
CA LEU A 106 16.58 -7.14 1.59
C LEU A 106 16.78 -5.63 1.73
N LEU A 107 17.17 -5.16 2.91
CA LEU A 107 17.45 -3.75 3.23
C LEU A 107 18.39 -3.08 2.21
N LYS A 108 19.38 -3.82 1.70
CA LYS A 108 20.33 -3.34 0.68
C LYS A 108 19.67 -3.06 -0.68
N ASP A 109 18.59 -3.78 -1.01
CA ASP A 109 17.99 -3.77 -2.35
C ASP A 109 17.27 -2.44 -2.61
N PHE A 110 16.75 -1.80 -1.57
CA PHE A 110 16.11 -0.48 -1.62
C PHE A 110 17.07 0.67 -2.00
N GLN A 111 18.38 0.50 -1.78
CA GLN A 111 19.43 1.49 -2.09
C GLN A 111 19.15 2.87 -1.46
N LEU A 112 18.82 2.88 -0.17
CA LEU A 112 18.42 4.08 0.58
C LEU A 112 19.61 4.95 1.01
N PRO A 113 19.39 6.25 1.26
CA PRO A 113 20.39 7.11 1.90
C PRO A 113 20.89 6.50 3.23
N PRO A 114 22.20 6.52 3.53
CA PRO A 114 22.76 5.83 4.70
C PRO A 114 22.12 6.21 6.04
N ALA A 115 21.67 7.46 6.20
CA ALA A 115 20.96 7.90 7.41
C ALA A 115 19.65 7.14 7.64
N VAL A 116 18.93 6.79 6.57
CA VAL A 116 17.66 6.02 6.63
C VAL A 116 17.94 4.52 6.67
N ALA A 117 18.91 4.03 5.87
CA ALA A 117 19.31 2.62 5.86
C ALA A 117 19.80 2.14 7.25
N ASN A 118 20.42 3.03 8.03
CA ASN A 118 20.84 2.76 9.41
C ASN A 118 19.70 2.96 10.45
N SER A 119 18.58 3.56 10.09
CA SER A 119 17.42 3.74 10.98
C SER A 119 16.50 2.52 10.89
N THR A 120 16.87 1.46 11.61
CA THR A 120 16.15 0.18 11.62
C THR A 120 15.63 -0.19 13.02
N VAL A 121 14.70 -1.14 13.06
CA VAL A 121 14.15 -1.76 14.27
C VAL A 121 13.60 -3.15 13.94
N LEU A 122 13.64 -4.12 14.85
CA LEU A 122 12.97 -5.41 14.65
C LEU A 122 11.47 -5.30 14.96
N ARG A 123 10.62 -6.06 14.27
CA ARG A 123 9.17 -6.10 14.56
C ARG A 123 8.86 -6.51 16.01
N SER A 124 9.68 -7.39 16.59
CA SER A 124 9.68 -7.79 18.02
C SER A 124 10.13 -6.72 19.01
N GLU A 125 10.60 -5.56 18.55
CA GLU A 125 10.89 -4.37 19.36
C GLU A 125 9.75 -3.33 19.33
N LEU A 126 8.69 -3.60 18.57
CA LEU A 126 7.47 -2.80 18.50
C LEU A 126 6.40 -3.41 19.42
N ASP A 127 5.93 -2.63 20.39
CA ASP A 127 4.81 -3.01 21.26
C ASP A 127 3.51 -2.52 20.60
N GLU A 128 2.56 -3.43 20.34
CA GLU A 128 1.29 -3.15 19.64
C GLU A 128 0.28 -2.51 20.62
N ILE A 129 -0.24 -1.32 20.27
CA ILE A 129 -1.12 -0.51 21.14
C ILE A 129 -2.57 -0.54 20.65
N ARG A 130 -2.77 -0.32 19.35
CA ARG A 130 -4.09 -0.27 18.71
C ARG A 130 -3.95 -0.63 17.24
N ARG A 131 -4.96 -1.29 16.69
CA ARG A 131 -5.10 -1.56 15.24
C ARG A 131 -5.85 -0.38 14.61
N PHE A 132 -5.34 0.15 13.50
CA PHE A 132 -6.05 1.19 12.74
C PHE A 132 -6.81 0.58 11.56
N SER A 133 -6.13 -0.24 10.76
CA SER A 133 -6.70 -0.93 9.61
C SER A 133 -5.85 -2.14 9.20
N SER A 134 -6.26 -2.83 8.15
CA SER A 134 -5.46 -3.80 7.42
C SER A 134 -4.07 -3.25 7.10
N GLY A 135 -3.01 -3.88 7.63
CA GLY A 135 -1.63 -3.45 7.41
C GLY A 135 -1.17 -2.20 8.18
N VAL A 136 -1.98 -1.64 9.08
CA VAL A 136 -1.67 -0.38 9.80
C VAL A 136 -1.98 -0.47 11.29
N ASP A 137 -0.95 -0.36 12.14
CA ASP A 137 -1.06 -0.41 13.60
C ASP A 137 -0.40 0.79 14.29
N LEU A 138 -0.98 1.22 15.41
CA LEU A 138 -0.34 2.10 16.39
C LEU A 138 0.59 1.25 17.27
N VAL A 139 1.86 1.63 17.34
CA VAL A 139 2.89 0.93 18.12
C VAL A 139 3.71 1.91 18.98
N SER A 140 4.44 1.39 19.97
CA SER A 140 5.54 2.10 20.62
C SER A 140 6.86 1.36 20.46
N LEU A 141 7.96 2.12 20.43
CA LEU A 141 9.31 1.54 20.51
C LEU A 141 9.58 1.07 21.95
N ASN A 142 9.93 -0.20 22.10
CA ASN A 142 10.39 -0.77 23.36
C ASN A 142 11.59 0.03 23.89
N SER A 143 11.63 0.29 25.21
CA SER A 143 12.69 1.10 25.84
C SER A 143 14.11 0.54 25.72
N ARG A 144 14.29 -0.71 25.25
CA ARG A 144 15.61 -1.28 24.89
C ARG A 144 16.18 -0.75 23.57
N SER A 145 15.31 -0.29 22.69
CA SER A 145 15.62 0.10 21.30
C SER A 145 15.79 1.61 21.15
N LEU A 146 15.51 2.36 22.22
CA LEU A 146 15.75 3.80 22.32
C LEU A 146 17.19 4.05 22.78
N CYS A 147 17.94 4.87 22.04
CA CYS A 147 19.23 5.37 22.50
C CYS A 147 19.08 6.09 23.86
N PRO A 148 19.96 5.85 24.86
CA PRO A 148 19.77 6.31 26.23
C PRO A 148 19.82 7.84 26.42
N SER A 149 20.15 8.59 25.36
CA SER A 149 20.06 10.06 25.29
C SER A 149 18.62 10.58 25.18
N ARG A 150 17.67 9.83 24.59
CA ARG A 150 16.25 10.22 24.51
C ARG A 150 15.51 9.91 25.82
N ARG A 151 15.77 10.69 26.87
CA ARG A 151 15.09 10.56 28.17
C ARG A 151 13.61 10.98 28.11
N LYS A 152 12.73 9.98 28.30
CA LYS A 152 11.37 10.04 28.90
C LYS A 152 10.71 11.43 29.03
N LYS A 153 9.72 11.73 28.17
CA LYS A 153 8.43 12.31 28.62
C LYS A 153 7.31 12.26 27.59
N ASP A 154 7.61 12.48 26.31
CA ASP A 154 6.66 12.22 25.21
C ASP A 154 6.68 10.71 24.93
N GLN A 155 5.54 10.02 24.98
CA GLN A 155 5.47 8.61 24.58
C GLN A 155 5.60 8.57 23.06
N SER A 156 6.74 8.09 22.55
CA SER A 156 6.99 7.99 21.12
C SER A 156 6.15 6.88 20.50
N HIS A 157 4.89 7.23 20.20
CA HIS A 157 3.98 6.44 19.41
C HIS A 157 4.29 6.60 17.91
N TYR A 158 4.12 5.50 17.19
CA TYR A 158 4.41 5.40 15.76
C TYR A 158 3.27 4.68 15.05
N VAL A 159 3.06 5.01 13.79
CA VAL A 159 2.23 4.22 12.87
C VAL A 159 3.15 3.22 12.18
N PHE A 160 2.98 1.93 12.45
CA PHE A 160 3.64 0.85 11.73
C PHE A 160 2.80 0.44 10.54
N LYS A 161 3.34 0.59 9.33
CA LYS A 161 2.71 0.19 8.06
C LYS A 161 3.48 -0.96 7.43
N TYR A 162 2.76 -2.00 7.01
CA TYR A 162 3.30 -3.23 6.45
C TYR A 162 2.29 -3.87 5.48
N SER A 163 2.79 -4.72 4.58
CA SER A 163 1.94 -5.54 3.71
C SER A 163 2.19 -7.01 4.01
N PRO A 164 1.25 -7.74 4.66
CA PRO A 164 1.47 -9.12 5.11
C PRO A 164 1.48 -10.16 3.98
N ALA A 165 1.05 -9.76 2.77
CA ALA A 165 0.93 -10.64 1.60
C ALA A 165 1.60 -10.09 0.32
N LEU A 166 1.67 -8.76 0.14
CA LEU A 166 2.01 -8.11 -1.13
C LEU A 166 3.10 -7.03 -0.97
N PRO A 167 4.35 -7.40 -0.60
CA PRO A 167 5.41 -6.45 -0.22
C PRO A 167 5.81 -5.40 -1.27
N HIS A 168 5.41 -5.57 -2.53
CA HIS A 168 5.58 -4.58 -3.60
C HIS A 168 4.69 -3.34 -3.41
N THR A 169 3.53 -3.47 -2.76
CA THR A 169 2.63 -2.32 -2.48
C THR A 169 3.34 -1.24 -1.68
N THR A 170 3.99 -1.62 -0.58
CA THR A 170 4.77 -0.71 0.28
C THR A 170 6.11 -0.24 -0.32
N TRP A 171 6.56 -0.75 -1.48
CA TRP A 171 7.91 -0.44 -1.99
C TRP A 171 8.01 1.02 -2.46
N ALA A 172 7.14 1.46 -3.38
CA ALA A 172 7.19 2.84 -3.88
C ALA A 172 7.04 3.86 -2.74
N GLU A 173 6.12 3.61 -1.82
CA GLU A 173 5.91 4.43 -0.62
C GLU A 173 7.18 4.52 0.26
N ILE A 174 7.84 3.39 0.57
CA ILE A 174 9.13 3.41 1.31
C ILE A 174 10.19 4.19 0.51
N GLN A 175 10.29 3.97 -0.81
CA GLN A 175 11.30 4.62 -1.64
C GLN A 175 11.12 6.14 -1.71
N ILE A 176 9.87 6.63 -1.72
CA ILE A 176 9.50 8.05 -1.70
C ILE A 176 9.75 8.65 -0.30
N LEU A 177 9.14 8.08 0.74
CA LEU A 177 9.20 8.62 2.11
C LEU A 177 10.60 8.56 2.74
N ALA A 178 11.52 7.76 2.20
CA ALA A 178 12.93 7.70 2.58
C ALA A 178 13.85 8.66 1.79
N ARG A 179 13.34 9.33 0.75
CA ARG A 179 14.13 10.25 -0.11
C ARG A 179 13.61 11.69 -0.09
N LEU A 180 12.33 11.90 0.23
CA LEU A 180 11.78 13.25 0.44
C LEU A 180 12.55 13.99 1.56
N PRO A 181 12.92 15.26 1.37
CA PRO A 181 13.56 16.06 2.41
C PRO A 181 12.56 16.39 3.53
N PRO A 182 13.03 16.73 4.76
CA PRO A 182 12.16 17.10 5.88
C PRO A 182 11.17 18.20 5.52
N HIS A 183 9.87 17.91 5.62
CA HIS A 183 8.79 18.80 5.18
C HIS A 183 7.73 18.96 6.28
N PRO A 184 7.26 20.19 6.61
CA PRO A 184 6.34 20.42 7.74
C PRO A 184 4.93 19.85 7.52
N HIS A 185 4.55 19.57 6.27
CA HIS A 185 3.22 19.11 5.87
C HIS A 185 3.20 17.66 5.32
N LEU A 186 4.25 16.85 5.56
CA LEU A 186 4.30 15.43 5.17
C LEU A 186 4.66 14.55 6.37
N VAL A 187 4.04 13.37 6.47
CA VAL A 187 4.51 12.32 7.39
C VAL A 187 5.60 11.49 6.72
N LEU A 188 6.85 11.67 7.14
CA LEU A 188 8.00 10.91 6.64
C LEU A 188 8.31 9.67 7.49
N LEU A 189 9.14 8.78 6.93
CA LEU A 189 9.58 7.53 7.53
C LEU A 189 10.60 7.78 8.67
N ASP A 190 10.37 7.22 9.87
CA ASP A 190 11.32 7.25 11.00
C ASP A 190 12.28 6.04 10.94
N ARG A 191 11.75 4.83 10.71
CA ARG A 191 12.50 3.56 10.65
C ARG A 191 11.95 2.59 9.63
N LEU A 192 12.84 1.73 9.14
CA LEU A 192 12.51 0.49 8.45
C LEU A 192 12.36 -0.62 9.50
N VAL A 193 11.30 -1.42 9.37
CA VAL A 193 11.05 -2.56 10.27
C VAL A 193 11.59 -3.83 9.62
N LEU A 194 12.45 -4.55 10.34
CA LEU A 194 13.10 -5.76 9.87
C LEU A 194 12.50 -7.02 10.53
N ASP A 195 12.66 -8.14 9.83
CA ASP A 195 12.18 -9.44 10.26
C ASP A 195 13.01 -10.09 11.38
N GLU A 196 12.39 -10.95 12.20
CA GLU A 196 13.07 -11.68 13.28
C GLU A 196 14.13 -12.68 12.79
N LEU A 197 13.94 -13.26 11.60
CA LEU A 197 14.57 -14.51 11.16
C LEU A 197 15.95 -14.27 10.53
N THR A 198 16.03 -13.30 9.62
CA THR A 198 17.25 -12.89 8.92
C THR A 198 17.77 -11.54 9.39
N LYS A 199 16.91 -10.72 10.03
CA LYS A 199 17.22 -9.35 10.50
C LYS A 199 17.77 -8.47 9.38
N SER A 200 17.26 -8.69 8.17
CA SER A 200 17.80 -8.09 6.95
C SER A 200 16.76 -7.89 5.86
N ARG A 201 15.55 -8.45 5.97
CA ARG A 201 14.44 -8.19 5.06
C ARG A 201 13.49 -7.16 5.68
N VAL A 202 13.06 -6.20 4.87
CA VAL A 202 12.17 -5.11 5.32
C VAL A 202 10.72 -5.58 5.24
N VAL A 203 10.08 -5.73 6.40
CA VAL A 203 8.68 -6.17 6.51
C VAL A 203 7.67 -5.03 6.46
N GLY A 204 8.14 -3.80 6.65
CA GLY A 204 7.35 -2.58 6.67
C GLY A 204 8.18 -1.40 7.20
N PHE A 205 7.52 -0.32 7.61
CA PHE A 205 8.18 0.88 8.11
C PHE A 205 7.34 1.58 9.19
N THR A 206 7.98 2.37 10.05
CA THR A 206 7.30 3.21 11.04
C THR A 206 7.35 4.67 10.65
N MET A 207 6.20 5.34 10.72
CA MET A 207 6.02 6.78 10.66
C MET A 207 5.73 7.35 12.05
N ARG A 208 6.02 8.64 12.27
CA ARG A 208 5.60 9.35 13.48
C ARG A 208 4.07 9.31 13.63
N TYR A 209 3.55 8.97 14.81
CA TYR A 209 2.13 9.18 15.10
C TYR A 209 1.83 10.68 15.31
N ILE A 210 0.81 11.18 14.62
CA ILE A 210 0.20 12.50 14.87
C ILE A 210 -1.13 12.22 15.59
N PRO A 211 -1.36 12.78 16.80
CA PRO A 211 -2.60 12.58 17.55
C PRO A 211 -3.72 13.48 16.99
N SER A 212 -4.20 13.12 15.79
CA SER A 212 -5.35 13.71 15.10
C SER A 212 -6.19 12.60 14.50
N GLU A 213 -7.50 12.86 14.40
CA GLU A 213 -8.39 12.15 13.48
C GLU A 213 -8.06 12.54 12.03
N THR A 214 -8.57 11.77 11.06
CA THR A 214 -8.51 12.18 9.64
C THR A 214 -9.42 13.38 9.37
N LEU A 215 -9.17 14.11 8.28
CA LEU A 215 -10.03 15.23 7.90
C LEU A 215 -11.43 14.77 7.41
N GLU A 216 -11.61 13.48 7.13
CA GLU A 216 -12.90 12.84 6.83
C GLU A 216 -13.76 12.62 8.09
N GLU A 217 -13.12 12.31 9.22
CA GLU A 217 -13.78 12.11 10.53
C GLU A 217 -13.97 13.45 11.28
N SER A 218 -12.95 14.31 11.20
CA SER A 218 -12.81 15.58 11.92
C SER A 218 -14.00 16.53 11.73
N ARG A 219 -14.50 17.08 12.85
CA ARG A 219 -15.54 18.12 12.87
C ARG A 219 -15.03 19.54 13.03
N ARG A 220 -13.72 19.76 12.82
CA ARG A 220 -13.07 21.07 12.94
C ARG A 220 -13.38 21.94 11.71
N PRO A 221 -13.59 23.27 11.85
CA PRO A 221 -13.69 24.17 10.71
C PRO A 221 -12.50 24.04 9.77
N PHE A 222 -12.75 23.78 8.48
CA PHE A 222 -11.70 23.71 7.48
C PHE A 222 -11.19 25.12 7.12
N LYS A 223 -9.88 25.28 7.05
CA LYS A 223 -9.23 26.59 6.97
C LYS A 223 -8.72 26.90 5.57
N LEU A 224 -8.91 28.14 5.10
CA LEU A 224 -8.40 28.59 3.81
C LEU A 224 -6.87 28.49 3.73
N ARG A 225 -6.17 28.60 4.87
CA ARG A 225 -4.73 28.34 4.94
C ARG A 225 -4.37 26.87 4.72
N TRP A 226 -5.19 25.91 5.17
CA TRP A 226 -4.95 24.48 4.97
C TRP A 226 -5.08 24.09 3.49
N LEU A 227 -5.98 24.75 2.74
CA LEU A 227 -6.01 24.63 1.29
C LEU A 227 -4.71 25.15 0.65
N ARG A 228 -4.20 26.31 1.08
CA ARG A 228 -2.93 26.86 0.56
C ARG A 228 -1.73 25.97 0.89
N GLU A 229 -1.63 25.45 2.12
CA GLU A 229 -0.63 24.47 2.54
C GLU A 229 -0.70 23.19 1.68
N LEU A 230 -1.89 22.66 1.42
CA LEU A 230 -2.08 21.47 0.58
C LEU A 230 -1.70 21.72 -0.89
N MET A 231 -2.08 22.86 -1.47
CA MET A 231 -1.68 23.22 -2.84
C MET A 231 -0.17 23.39 -2.96
N GLN A 232 0.50 23.94 -1.93
CA GLN A 232 1.96 24.02 -1.88
C GLN A 232 2.60 22.63 -1.81
N VAL A 233 2.13 21.73 -0.94
CA VAL A 233 2.58 20.32 -0.88
C VAL A 233 2.45 19.64 -2.24
N VAL A 234 1.31 19.82 -2.90
CA VAL A 234 1.03 19.23 -4.20
C VAL A 234 1.94 19.83 -5.29
N ASP A 235 2.25 21.12 -5.25
CA ASP A 235 3.22 21.72 -6.17
C ASP A 235 4.66 21.25 -5.91
N ASP A 236 5.09 21.12 -4.65
CA ASP A 236 6.41 20.55 -4.32
C ASP A 236 6.53 19.09 -4.78
N LEU A 237 5.54 18.24 -4.49
CA LEU A 237 5.54 16.85 -4.99
C LEU A 237 5.62 16.79 -6.51
N ASN A 238 4.71 17.46 -7.22
CA ASN A 238 4.60 17.38 -8.68
C ASN A 238 5.77 18.06 -9.41
N LEU A 239 6.10 19.30 -9.04
CA LEU A 239 7.00 20.19 -9.81
C LEU A 239 8.44 20.17 -9.30
N LYS A 240 8.67 19.89 -8.00
CA LYS A 240 10.02 19.89 -7.41
C LYS A 240 10.63 18.50 -7.36
N TYR A 241 9.84 17.49 -6.99
CA TYR A 241 10.30 16.10 -6.80
C TYR A 241 9.87 15.13 -7.91
N GLY A 242 8.95 15.52 -8.81
CA GLY A 242 8.48 14.69 -9.93
C GLY A 242 7.55 13.53 -9.52
N ILE A 243 6.90 13.64 -8.36
CA ILE A 243 6.05 12.61 -7.74
C ILE A 243 4.58 13.03 -7.80
N ILE A 244 3.72 12.09 -8.20
CA ILE A 244 2.25 12.24 -8.15
C ILE A 244 1.71 11.34 -7.04
N HIS A 245 0.86 11.85 -6.15
CA HIS A 245 0.26 11.09 -5.04
C HIS A 245 -0.90 10.18 -5.49
N GLN A 246 -1.63 10.60 -6.53
CA GLN A 246 -2.81 9.96 -7.10
C GLN A 246 -4.00 9.75 -6.14
N ASP A 247 -3.96 10.17 -4.88
CA ASP A 247 -5.02 9.88 -3.90
C ASP A 247 -5.17 11.00 -2.85
N ILE A 248 -5.16 12.26 -3.30
CA ILE A 248 -5.50 13.41 -2.45
C ILE A 248 -6.98 13.33 -2.06
N ALA A 249 -7.25 13.03 -0.79
CA ALA A 249 -8.60 12.84 -0.23
C ALA A 249 -8.62 13.15 1.28
N ALA A 250 -9.80 13.43 1.85
CA ALA A 250 -9.95 13.82 3.26
C ALA A 250 -9.41 12.76 4.25
N ARG A 251 -9.58 11.46 3.95
CA ARG A 251 -9.00 10.35 4.73
C ARG A 251 -7.47 10.35 4.80
N ASN A 252 -6.79 10.92 3.80
CA ASN A 252 -5.32 10.94 3.67
C ASN A 252 -4.72 12.27 4.19
N LEU A 253 -5.51 13.06 4.91
CA LEU A 253 -5.13 14.37 5.44
C LEU A 253 -5.36 14.40 6.96
N LEU A 254 -4.36 14.86 7.71
CA LEU A 254 -4.40 15.13 9.15
C LEU A 254 -4.19 16.64 9.40
N ILE A 255 -4.52 17.11 10.60
CA ILE A 255 -4.04 18.41 11.09
C ILE A 255 -3.12 18.16 12.29
N ASP A 256 -1.84 18.53 12.25
CA ASP A 256 -0.97 18.36 13.42
C ASP A 256 -1.38 19.38 14.51
N PRO A 257 -1.83 18.93 15.71
CA PRO A 257 -2.24 19.86 16.77
C PRO A 257 -1.09 20.69 17.35
N ARG A 258 0.18 20.40 17.01
CA ARG A 258 1.36 21.13 17.49
C ARG A 258 1.59 22.46 16.77
N ASN A 259 1.20 22.57 15.51
CA ASN A 259 1.33 23.78 14.67
C ASN A 259 -0.01 24.23 14.05
N ASP A 260 -1.05 23.40 14.13
CA ASP A 260 -2.37 23.62 13.54
C ASP A 260 -2.33 23.73 11.99
N SER A 261 -1.40 23.02 11.35
CA SER A 261 -1.25 22.93 9.89
C SER A 261 -1.69 21.57 9.35
N ILE A 262 -2.06 21.53 8.06
CA ILE A 262 -2.39 20.27 7.36
C ILE A 262 -1.14 19.40 7.14
N VAL A 263 -1.34 18.08 7.12
CA VAL A 263 -0.31 17.09 6.84
C VAL A 263 -0.88 15.99 5.93
N LEU A 264 -0.21 15.71 4.82
CA LEU A 264 -0.55 14.65 3.86
C LEU A 264 0.20 13.34 4.18
N PHE A 265 -0.47 12.20 4.02
CA PHE A 265 0.06 10.86 4.23
C PHE A 265 -0.59 9.82 3.28
N ASP A 266 -0.15 8.56 3.40
CA ASP A 266 -0.54 7.41 2.57
C ASP A 266 -0.11 7.50 1.09
N PHE A 267 1.20 7.36 0.88
CA PHE A 267 1.83 7.37 -0.44
C PHE A 267 1.78 6.01 -1.15
N ASN A 268 0.91 5.07 -0.72
CA ASN A 268 0.75 3.72 -1.30
C ASN A 268 0.25 3.74 -2.77
N ASN A 269 -0.34 4.85 -3.20
CA ASN A 269 -0.71 5.10 -4.60
C ASN A 269 0.25 6.04 -5.36
N ALA A 270 1.32 6.54 -4.72
CA ALA A 270 2.19 7.52 -5.33
C ALA A 270 3.16 6.90 -6.36
N TYR A 271 3.56 7.67 -7.38
CA TYR A 271 4.46 7.18 -8.45
C TYR A 271 5.30 8.30 -9.10
N ARG A 272 6.39 7.91 -9.79
CA ARG A 272 7.24 8.79 -10.62
C ARG A 272 6.49 9.24 -11.88
N LEU A 273 6.34 10.54 -12.07
CA LEU A 273 5.74 11.15 -13.26
C LEU A 273 6.39 10.62 -14.56
N GLY A 274 5.57 10.32 -15.57
CA GLY A 274 6.01 9.83 -16.88
C GLY A 274 6.37 8.33 -16.94
N VAL A 275 6.62 7.66 -15.80
CA VAL A 275 6.93 6.22 -15.81
C VAL A 275 5.70 5.43 -16.25
N SER A 276 5.87 4.60 -17.28
CA SER A 276 4.78 3.83 -17.89
C SER A 276 4.55 2.48 -17.18
N LYS A 277 3.38 1.87 -17.36
CA LYS A 277 3.09 0.52 -16.84
C LYS A 277 3.99 -0.58 -17.42
N ASN A 278 4.74 -0.30 -18.50
CA ASN A 278 5.37 -1.32 -19.33
C ASN A 278 6.73 -1.81 -18.80
N HIS A 279 7.23 -1.26 -17.69
CA HIS A 279 8.49 -1.72 -17.06
C HIS A 279 8.33 -3.05 -16.28
N GLY A 280 7.11 -3.57 -16.12
CA GLY A 280 6.84 -4.84 -15.43
C GLY A 280 7.02 -4.81 -13.90
N ASN A 281 7.53 -3.70 -13.35
CA ASN A 281 7.65 -3.44 -11.92
C ASN A 281 6.23 -3.38 -11.28
N PRO A 282 5.89 -4.32 -10.37
CA PRO A 282 4.55 -4.38 -9.77
C PRO A 282 4.32 -3.37 -8.64
N ALA A 283 5.34 -2.61 -8.24
CA ALA A 283 5.26 -1.64 -7.14
C ALA A 283 4.80 -0.23 -7.57
N GLU A 284 4.86 0.10 -8.86
CA GLU A 284 4.51 1.43 -9.37
C GLU A 284 3.33 1.35 -10.35
N ARG A 285 2.20 1.94 -9.96
CA ARG A 285 0.93 1.81 -10.68
C ARG A 285 0.30 3.17 -10.97
N LYS A 286 0.47 3.68 -12.19
CA LYS A 286 -0.34 4.79 -12.68
C LYS A 286 -1.82 4.34 -12.84
N TRP A 287 -2.71 5.00 -12.11
CA TRP A 287 -4.15 4.73 -12.05
C TRP A 287 -4.91 5.59 -13.08
N GLY A 288 -4.69 5.34 -14.37
CA GLY A 288 -5.39 6.05 -15.44
C GLY A 288 -4.96 7.51 -15.55
N GLU A 289 -5.91 8.43 -15.48
CA GLU A 289 -5.72 9.89 -15.61
C GLU A 289 -5.86 10.64 -14.28
N ARG A 290 -5.46 10.01 -13.16
CA ARG A 290 -5.38 10.68 -11.87
C ARG A 290 -4.24 11.71 -11.87
N ASP A 291 -4.59 12.95 -11.55
CA ASP A 291 -3.71 14.11 -11.35
C ASP A 291 -4.06 14.71 -9.98
N ASP A 292 -3.06 15.07 -9.18
CA ASP A 292 -3.28 15.64 -7.85
C ASP A 292 -3.95 17.02 -7.91
N VAL A 293 -3.76 17.80 -8.97
CA VAL A 293 -4.51 19.06 -9.17
C VAL A 293 -6.01 18.79 -9.20
N LYS A 294 -6.41 17.77 -9.97
CA LYS A 294 -7.79 17.27 -10.06
C LYS A 294 -8.24 16.65 -8.72
N GLY A 295 -7.33 16.00 -8.01
CA GLY A 295 -7.54 15.46 -6.66
C GLY A 295 -7.91 16.55 -5.64
N VAL A 296 -7.13 17.63 -5.56
CA VAL A 296 -7.41 18.80 -4.70
C VAL A 296 -8.76 19.44 -5.05
N MET A 297 -9.07 19.57 -6.35
CA MET A 297 -10.37 20.10 -6.80
C MET A 297 -11.55 19.24 -6.33
N LEU A 298 -11.46 17.92 -6.50
CA LEU A 298 -12.50 16.96 -6.06
C LEU A 298 -12.63 16.95 -4.53
N PHE A 299 -11.50 16.86 -3.81
CA PHE A 299 -11.46 16.88 -2.35
C PHE A 299 -12.17 18.13 -1.79
N LEU A 300 -11.82 19.32 -2.28
CA LEU A 300 -12.40 20.56 -1.76
C LEU A 300 -13.90 20.67 -2.11
N TYR A 301 -14.31 20.23 -3.30
CA TYR A 301 -15.72 20.20 -3.69
C TYR A 301 -16.52 19.23 -2.81
N GLN A 302 -16.05 18.00 -2.61
CA GLN A 302 -16.65 17.01 -1.70
C GLN A 302 -16.76 17.55 -0.27
N LEU A 303 -15.69 18.20 0.23
CA LEU A 303 -15.65 18.75 1.59
C LEU A 303 -16.68 19.87 1.80
N ILE A 304 -16.85 20.76 0.82
CA ILE A 304 -17.75 21.92 0.92
C ILE A 304 -19.21 21.55 0.63
N THR A 305 -19.47 20.68 -0.35
CA THR A 305 -20.84 20.35 -0.80
C THR A 305 -21.44 19.12 -0.11
N ARG A 306 -20.59 18.20 0.36
CA ARG A 306 -20.97 16.83 0.78
C ARG A 306 -21.89 16.11 -0.22
N ASP A 307 -21.71 16.37 -1.52
CA ASP A 307 -22.52 15.78 -2.59
C ASP A 307 -22.47 14.23 -2.53
N PRO A 308 -23.59 13.55 -2.20
CA PRO A 308 -23.61 12.10 -2.06
C PRO A 308 -23.42 11.36 -3.38
N ALA A 309 -23.65 12.01 -4.53
CA ALA A 309 -23.36 11.44 -5.84
C ALA A 309 -21.83 11.25 -6.06
N LEU A 310 -21.01 11.97 -5.29
CA LEU A 310 -19.55 11.88 -5.31
C LEU A 310 -18.97 10.98 -4.21
N GLY A 311 -19.80 10.26 -3.44
CA GLY A 311 -19.38 9.46 -2.29
C GLY A 311 -18.53 8.21 -2.60
N VAL A 312 -18.30 7.88 -3.88
CA VAL A 312 -17.50 6.71 -4.28
C VAL A 312 -16.03 7.12 -4.46
N HIS A 313 -15.15 6.64 -3.59
CA HIS A 313 -13.73 7.06 -3.46
C HIS A 313 -12.82 6.88 -4.70
N TYR A 314 -13.33 6.40 -5.85
CA TYR A 314 -12.55 6.03 -7.03
C TYR A 314 -12.85 6.86 -8.30
N ILE A 315 -13.85 7.75 -8.27
CA ILE A 315 -14.39 8.48 -9.44
C ILE A 315 -13.50 9.59 -10.03
N LEU A 316 -12.31 9.86 -9.47
CA LEU A 316 -11.41 10.94 -9.93
C LEU A 316 -11.04 10.85 -11.44
N HIS A 317 -11.09 9.65 -12.00
CA HIS A 317 -10.83 9.38 -13.41
C HIS A 317 -12.09 9.46 -14.32
N LEU A 318 -13.27 9.71 -13.75
CA LEU A 318 -14.56 9.77 -14.46
C LEU A 318 -15.20 11.16 -14.47
N LEU A 319 -14.71 12.08 -13.65
CA LEU A 319 -15.17 13.47 -13.59
C LEU A 319 -14.30 14.36 -14.49
N GLU A 320 -14.90 15.33 -15.16
CA GLU A 320 -14.15 16.37 -15.90
C GLU A 320 -13.87 17.60 -15.03
N GLU A 321 -12.80 18.34 -15.32
CA GLU A 321 -12.51 19.59 -14.59
C GLU A 321 -13.65 20.61 -14.70
N GLU A 322 -14.33 20.62 -15.84
CA GLU A 322 -15.51 21.40 -16.20
C GLU A 322 -16.67 21.22 -15.21
N ALA A 323 -16.74 20.08 -14.50
CA ALA A 323 -17.70 19.88 -13.43
C ALA A 323 -17.57 20.97 -12.34
N PHE A 324 -16.33 21.32 -11.97
CA PHE A 324 -15.99 22.19 -10.85
C PHE A 324 -15.85 23.68 -11.24
N LYS A 325 -15.70 24.00 -12.53
CA LYS A 325 -15.42 25.37 -13.04
C LYS A 325 -16.58 26.36 -12.94
N ASP A 326 -17.75 25.93 -12.48
CA ASP A 326 -18.94 26.76 -12.25
C ASP A 326 -19.10 27.09 -10.75
N PRO A 327 -18.94 28.35 -10.32
CA PRO A 327 -19.07 28.74 -8.91
C PRO A 327 -20.47 28.53 -8.34
N ALA A 328 -21.52 28.49 -9.17
CA ALA A 328 -22.90 28.31 -8.70
C ALA A 328 -23.16 26.90 -8.13
N LYS A 329 -22.29 25.92 -8.45
CA LYS A 329 -22.36 24.55 -7.92
C LYS A 329 -21.70 24.38 -6.55
N TRP A 330 -20.90 25.34 -6.10
CA TRP A 330 -20.20 25.28 -4.82
C TRP A 330 -21.15 25.68 -3.67
N ILE A 331 -22.27 24.97 -3.57
CA ILE A 331 -23.30 25.17 -2.55
C ILE A 331 -22.80 24.53 -1.26
N LYS A 332 -22.59 25.35 -0.23
CA LYS A 332 -22.12 24.88 1.07
C LYS A 332 -23.17 23.98 1.74
N HIS A 333 -22.77 22.77 2.15
CA HIS A 333 -23.62 21.94 3.01
C HIS A 333 -23.81 22.59 4.39
N PRO A 334 -25.00 22.51 5.03
CA PRO A 334 -25.24 23.11 6.34
C PRO A 334 -24.21 22.71 7.41
N ASP A 335 -23.98 21.40 7.55
CA ASP A 335 -23.09 20.77 8.54
C ASP A 335 -21.56 20.96 8.30
N VAL A 336 -21.17 21.81 7.34
CA VAL A 336 -19.75 22.10 7.06
C VAL A 336 -19.36 23.40 7.75
N GLU A 337 -18.20 23.44 8.39
CA GLU A 337 -17.64 24.66 8.98
C GLU A 337 -16.38 25.08 8.22
N LEU A 338 -16.26 26.39 7.96
CA LEU A 338 -15.19 27.01 7.18
C LEU A 338 -14.76 28.29 7.91
N ASP A 339 -13.47 28.64 7.88
CA ASP A 339 -12.97 29.92 8.44
C ASP A 339 -13.18 31.14 7.52
N ALA A 340 -13.57 30.91 6.26
CA ALA A 340 -13.82 31.94 5.24
C ALA A 340 -15.05 31.59 4.37
N PRO A 341 -15.61 32.57 3.62
CA PRO A 341 -16.65 32.31 2.62
C PRO A 341 -16.20 31.31 1.54
N VAL A 342 -17.13 30.48 1.03
CA VAL A 342 -16.85 29.51 -0.04
C VAL A 342 -16.27 30.16 -1.30
N ALA A 343 -16.65 31.41 -1.60
CA ALA A 343 -16.09 32.18 -2.69
C ALA A 343 -14.55 32.28 -2.61
N ASP A 344 -13.99 32.48 -1.42
CA ASP A 344 -12.55 32.65 -1.23
C ASP A 344 -11.80 31.33 -1.49
N PHE A 345 -12.34 30.21 -0.97
CA PHE A 345 -11.85 28.87 -1.26
C PHE A 345 -11.89 28.55 -2.77
N TYR A 346 -13.00 28.86 -3.43
CA TYR A 346 -13.18 28.66 -4.87
C TYR A 346 -12.20 29.52 -5.70
N PHE A 347 -12.07 30.82 -5.40
CA PHE A 347 -11.20 31.71 -6.16
C PHE A 347 -9.72 31.43 -5.93
N GLU A 348 -9.32 31.07 -4.71
CA GLU A 348 -7.95 30.63 -4.39
C GLU A 348 -7.59 29.36 -5.16
N LEU A 349 -8.42 28.31 -5.08
CA LEU A 349 -8.26 27.07 -5.83
C LEU A 349 -8.18 27.33 -7.34
N MET A 350 -9.13 28.08 -7.90
CA MET A 350 -9.18 28.34 -9.34
C MET A 350 -8.07 29.29 -9.81
N ALA A 351 -7.51 30.13 -8.94
CA ALA A 351 -6.30 30.89 -9.26
C ALA A 351 -5.08 29.95 -9.36
N TRP A 352 -4.95 28.99 -8.45
CA TRP A 352 -3.89 27.96 -8.50
C TRP A 352 -4.02 27.04 -9.73
N VAL A 353 -5.21 26.48 -9.99
CA VAL A 353 -5.46 25.64 -11.18
C VAL A 353 -5.09 26.37 -12.46
N ARG A 354 -5.48 27.65 -12.61
CA ARG A 354 -5.08 28.47 -13.77
C ARG A 354 -3.56 28.61 -13.91
N ARG A 355 -2.82 28.84 -12.81
CA ARG A 355 -1.34 28.84 -12.85
C ARG A 355 -0.78 27.49 -13.30
N ARG A 356 -1.30 26.39 -12.75
CA ARG A 356 -0.86 25.01 -13.04
C ARG A 356 -1.17 24.54 -14.46
N ARG A 357 -2.19 25.10 -15.12
CA ARG A 357 -2.53 24.83 -16.53
C ARG A 357 -1.93 25.85 -17.52
N ALA A 358 -1.39 26.97 -17.04
CA ALA A 358 -0.67 27.96 -17.87
C ALA A 358 0.85 27.73 -17.94
N ALA A 359 1.42 27.08 -16.92
CA ALA A 359 2.80 26.59 -16.97
C ALA A 359 2.91 25.37 -17.92
N PRO A 360 4.06 25.16 -18.59
CA PRO A 360 4.33 23.90 -19.29
C PRO A 360 4.20 22.71 -18.31
N PRO A 361 3.45 21.64 -18.65
CA PRO A 361 3.38 20.47 -17.80
C PRO A 361 4.70 19.71 -17.86
N LEU A 362 5.19 19.24 -16.71
CA LEU A 362 6.25 18.23 -16.69
C LEU A 362 5.69 16.93 -17.29
N THR A 363 6.45 16.27 -18.17
CA THR A 363 6.04 15.01 -18.82
C THR A 363 6.69 13.79 -18.18
N HIS A 364 7.89 13.96 -17.63
CA HIS A 364 8.70 12.92 -16.98
C HIS A 364 9.33 13.44 -15.69
N TYR A 365 9.46 12.58 -14.67
CA TYR A 365 9.92 12.98 -13.33
C TYR A 365 11.30 13.65 -13.35
N THR A 366 12.21 13.23 -14.23
CA THR A 366 13.56 13.79 -14.38
C THR A 366 13.60 15.25 -14.85
N GLU A 367 12.47 15.81 -15.30
CA GLU A 367 12.35 17.23 -15.63
C GLU A 367 12.22 18.11 -14.38
N ALA A 368 11.91 17.52 -13.22
CA ALA A 368 11.85 18.22 -11.94
C ALA A 368 13.28 18.48 -11.37
N PRO A 369 13.53 19.64 -10.75
CA PRO A 369 14.87 20.11 -10.37
C PRO A 369 15.50 19.32 -9.22
N GLU A 370 14.68 18.71 -8.35
CA GLU A 370 15.12 17.83 -7.26
C GLU A 370 14.43 16.46 -7.39
N HIS A 371 14.33 15.95 -8.61
CA HIS A 371 13.60 14.71 -8.91
C HIS A 371 14.07 13.51 -8.07
N ILE A 372 13.10 12.73 -7.58
CA ILE A 372 13.37 11.56 -6.75
C ILE A 372 13.34 10.30 -7.59
N ASP A 373 14.45 9.55 -7.58
CA ASP A 373 14.62 8.29 -8.30
C ASP A 373 14.95 7.10 -7.37
N TRP A 374 14.61 5.88 -7.79
CA TRP A 374 14.84 4.65 -7.05
C TRP A 374 14.87 3.38 -7.92
N PRO A 375 15.54 2.30 -7.47
CA PRO A 375 15.57 1.02 -8.19
C PRO A 375 14.19 0.33 -8.23
N ASP A 376 13.95 -0.43 -9.30
CA ASP A 376 12.78 -1.30 -9.45
C ASP A 376 12.66 -2.33 -8.32
N PHE A 377 11.43 -2.75 -8.05
CA PHE A 377 11.16 -3.79 -7.04
C PHE A 377 11.84 -5.13 -7.42
N PRO A 378 12.67 -5.71 -6.53
CA PRO A 378 13.45 -6.91 -6.87
C PRO A 378 12.55 -8.14 -7.10
N PRO A 379 12.98 -9.12 -7.93
CA PRO A 379 12.19 -10.32 -8.24
C PRO A 379 11.79 -11.18 -7.03
N CYS A 380 10.64 -10.87 -6.42
CA CYS A 380 10.01 -11.63 -5.35
C CYS A 380 9.24 -12.85 -5.88
N ARG A 381 9.45 -14.03 -5.29
CA ARG A 381 8.59 -15.19 -5.55
C ARG A 381 7.26 -15.02 -4.82
N ARG A 382 6.14 -15.04 -5.56
CA ARG A 382 4.80 -15.23 -4.97
C ARG A 382 4.62 -16.73 -4.73
N LEU A 383 4.61 -17.14 -3.47
CA LEU A 383 4.41 -18.53 -3.03
C LEU A 383 3.31 -18.56 -1.97
N THR A 384 2.50 -19.61 -1.99
CA THR A 384 1.62 -19.94 -0.86
C THR A 384 2.43 -20.53 0.31
N VAL A 385 1.84 -20.59 1.51
CA VAL A 385 2.39 -21.36 2.63
C VAL A 385 2.58 -22.82 2.23
N ALA A 386 1.56 -23.44 1.63
CA ALA A 386 1.61 -24.80 1.10
C ALA A 386 2.74 -25.02 0.06
N ASP A 387 3.05 -24.03 -0.78
CA ASP A 387 4.20 -24.06 -1.68
C ASP A 387 5.54 -24.03 -0.93
N ARG A 388 5.66 -23.23 0.14
CA ARG A 388 6.87 -23.20 0.95
C ARG A 388 7.09 -24.52 1.67
N HIS A 389 6.04 -25.10 2.26
CA HIS A 389 6.09 -26.42 2.90
C HIS A 389 6.52 -27.50 1.89
N ARG A 390 5.85 -27.62 0.73
CA ARG A 390 6.21 -28.57 -0.34
C ARG A 390 7.63 -28.43 -0.88
N ARG A 391 8.24 -27.23 -0.77
CA ARG A 391 9.60 -26.93 -1.27
C ARG A 391 10.66 -26.86 -0.17
N GLY A 392 10.31 -27.10 1.11
CA GLY A 392 11.22 -26.96 2.25
C GLY A 392 11.70 -25.53 2.54
N LEU A 393 11.00 -24.50 2.06
CA LEU A 393 11.41 -23.09 2.11
C LEU A 393 10.94 -22.39 3.41
N LEU A 394 11.27 -23.03 4.54
CA LEU A 394 10.94 -22.61 5.90
C LEU A 394 12.22 -22.19 6.66
N PRO A 395 12.14 -21.29 7.67
CA PRO A 395 10.96 -20.51 8.07
C PRO A 395 10.66 -19.33 7.13
N TYR A 396 9.48 -18.74 7.28
CA TYR A 396 9.08 -17.45 6.68
C TYR A 396 8.44 -16.56 7.76
N VAL A 397 8.21 -15.29 7.43
CA VAL A 397 7.63 -14.33 8.38
C VAL A 397 6.16 -14.65 8.63
N GLU A 398 5.87 -15.27 9.77
CA GLU A 398 4.52 -15.42 10.31
C GLU A 398 3.95 -14.03 10.67
N TRP A 399 2.70 -13.79 10.26
CA TRP A 399 1.91 -12.61 10.61
C TRP A 399 0.71 -12.84 11.55
N PRO A 400 0.11 -14.04 11.69
CA PRO A 400 -1.05 -14.25 12.55
C PRO A 400 -0.90 -13.68 13.96
N ARG A 401 -1.98 -13.08 14.47
CA ARG A 401 -2.07 -12.51 15.82
C ARG A 401 -3.43 -12.82 16.46
N PRO A 402 -3.53 -12.87 17.81
CA PRO A 402 -4.82 -12.98 18.50
C PRO A 402 -5.79 -11.85 18.10
N SER A 403 -7.08 -12.17 18.05
CA SER A 403 -8.13 -11.18 17.74
C SER A 403 -8.21 -10.09 18.80
N SER A 404 -8.59 -8.87 18.41
CA SER A 404 -8.78 -7.74 19.34
C SER A 404 -9.74 -8.07 20.49
N ALA A 405 -10.77 -8.88 20.22
CA ALA A 405 -11.74 -9.31 21.22
C ALA A 405 -11.19 -10.33 22.24
N ALA A 406 -10.01 -10.91 21.99
CA ALA A 406 -9.36 -11.93 22.81
C ALA A 406 -7.99 -11.46 23.35
N LEU A 407 -7.73 -10.14 23.37
CA LEU A 407 -6.52 -9.58 23.96
C LEU A 407 -6.62 -9.51 25.48
N ASP A 408 -5.56 -9.95 26.16
CA ASP A 408 -5.36 -9.72 27.59
C ASP A 408 -4.81 -8.30 27.79
N PRO A 409 -5.57 -7.34 28.37
CA PRO A 409 -5.13 -5.96 28.53
C PRO A 409 -4.05 -5.78 29.61
N ALA A 410 -3.76 -6.81 30.43
CA ALA A 410 -2.66 -6.80 31.39
C ALA A 410 -1.34 -7.29 30.78
N ARG A 411 -1.38 -7.93 29.60
CA ARG A 411 -0.19 -8.46 28.90
C ARG A 411 0.16 -7.60 27.69
N ARG A 412 1.47 -7.43 27.46
CA ARG A 412 1.97 -6.57 26.40
C ARG A 412 2.12 -7.35 25.09
N LEU A 413 1.28 -7.06 24.11
CA LEU A 413 1.38 -7.62 22.77
C LEU A 413 2.53 -6.98 21.98
N LEU A 414 3.27 -7.77 21.21
CA LEU A 414 4.28 -7.30 20.25
C LEU A 414 3.69 -7.28 18.84
N ALA A 415 4.23 -6.45 17.94
CA ALA A 415 3.81 -6.44 16.54
C ALA A 415 4.10 -7.75 15.78
N THR A 416 4.84 -8.71 16.39
CA THR A 416 4.96 -10.10 15.92
C THR A 416 3.69 -10.95 16.11
N GLY A 417 2.68 -10.43 16.83
CA GLY A 417 1.46 -11.17 17.18
C GLY A 417 1.57 -12.01 18.45
N ARG A 418 2.73 -12.02 19.13
CA ARG A 418 2.96 -12.76 20.39
C ARG A 418 3.05 -11.81 21.58
N TYR A 419 2.76 -12.30 22.78
CA TYR A 419 2.96 -11.50 23.99
C TYR A 419 4.45 -11.46 24.39
N ALA A 420 4.85 -10.37 25.06
CA ALA A 420 6.27 -10.10 25.35
C ALA A 420 6.93 -11.10 26.33
N ASP A 421 6.13 -11.81 27.13
CA ASP A 421 6.53 -12.89 28.03
C ASP A 421 6.75 -14.22 27.28
N GLU A 422 5.85 -14.57 26.36
CA GLU A 422 5.96 -15.71 25.43
C GLU A 422 7.20 -15.58 24.54
N GLU A 423 7.38 -14.42 23.91
CA GLU A 423 8.52 -14.16 23.04
C GLU A 423 9.84 -14.17 23.84
N ALA A 424 9.85 -13.61 25.05
CA ALA A 424 11.00 -13.71 25.94
C ALA A 424 11.28 -15.15 26.43
N ALA A 425 10.27 -16.03 26.51
CA ALA A 425 10.45 -17.45 26.80
C ALA A 425 11.00 -18.21 25.58
N ALA A 426 10.46 -17.95 24.38
CA ALA A 426 10.91 -18.53 23.12
C ALA A 426 12.38 -18.19 22.83
N GLN A 427 12.78 -16.92 22.99
CA GLN A 427 14.17 -16.48 22.82
C GLN A 427 15.13 -17.15 23.82
N LYS A 428 14.72 -17.33 25.09
CA LYS A 428 15.50 -18.09 26.10
C LYS A 428 15.64 -19.57 25.71
N ALA A 429 14.57 -20.19 25.20
CA ALA A 429 14.58 -21.58 24.74
C ALA A 429 15.52 -21.76 23.53
N ALA A 430 15.42 -20.89 22.53
CA ALA A 430 16.29 -20.88 21.35
C ALA A 430 17.77 -20.69 21.74
N ALA A 431 18.08 -19.74 22.62
CA ALA A 431 19.45 -19.53 23.12
C ALA A 431 19.99 -20.76 23.89
N LYS A 432 19.15 -21.43 24.69
CA LYS A 432 19.49 -22.69 25.39
C LYS A 432 19.77 -23.83 24.40
N ALA A 433 18.95 -23.96 23.35
CA ALA A 433 19.12 -24.95 22.28
C ALA A 433 20.41 -24.70 21.48
N ALA A 434 20.65 -23.46 21.04
CA ALA A 434 21.89 -23.08 20.36
C ALA A 434 23.14 -23.35 21.21
N ARG A 435 23.09 -23.09 22.53
CA ARG A 435 24.19 -23.42 23.45
C ARG A 435 24.39 -24.94 23.60
N LYS A 436 23.33 -25.76 23.55
CA LYS A 436 23.43 -27.22 23.52
C LYS A 436 24.08 -27.70 22.21
N ALA A 437 23.62 -27.21 21.06
CA ALA A 437 24.15 -27.57 19.75
C ALA A 437 25.63 -27.19 19.58
N ARG A 438 26.04 -25.99 20.03
CA ARG A 438 27.46 -25.56 20.02
C ARG A 438 28.34 -26.37 20.98
N ARG A 439 27.77 -26.94 22.06
CA ARG A 439 28.50 -27.88 22.94
C ARG A 439 28.67 -29.25 22.29
N ALA A 440 27.63 -29.81 21.68
CA ALA A 440 27.70 -31.08 20.95
C ALA A 440 28.79 -31.03 19.87
N ARG A 441 28.69 -30.09 18.92
CA ARG A 441 29.69 -29.90 17.85
C ARG A 441 31.14 -29.72 18.33
N ARG A 442 31.34 -29.24 19.57
CA ARG A 442 32.68 -29.09 20.17
C ARG A 442 33.17 -30.38 20.84
N ALA A 443 32.28 -31.23 21.33
CA ALA A 443 32.61 -32.57 21.81
C ALA A 443 33.00 -33.47 20.63
N ASP A 444 32.17 -33.49 19.58
CA ASP A 444 32.40 -34.25 18.35
C ASP A 444 33.78 -33.88 17.73
N ALA A 445 34.08 -32.59 17.66
CA ALA A 445 35.37 -32.07 17.17
C ALA A 445 36.56 -32.31 18.12
N SER A 446 36.34 -32.75 19.37
CA SER A 446 37.43 -33.12 20.29
C SER A 446 37.75 -34.62 20.30
N ASP A 447 36.80 -35.50 20.00
CA ASP A 447 37.10 -36.92 19.77
C ASP A 447 37.78 -37.14 18.41
N GLY A 448 37.42 -36.36 17.38
CA GLY A 448 38.09 -36.39 16.07
C GLY A 448 39.56 -35.95 16.04
N LEU A 449 40.11 -35.53 17.17
CA LEU A 449 41.51 -35.10 17.35
C LEU A 449 42.34 -36.09 18.20
N ARG A 450 41.84 -37.31 18.41
CA ARG A 450 42.42 -38.29 19.33
C ARG A 450 42.94 -39.57 18.67
N LEU A 451 43.45 -39.46 17.45
CA LEU A 451 44.21 -40.50 16.75
C LEU A 451 45.68 -40.10 16.60
N ASP A 452 46.55 -41.07 16.86
CA ASP A 452 47.95 -41.20 16.41
C ASP A 452 48.95 -40.09 16.78
N LEU A 453 49.18 -39.92 18.09
CA LEU A 453 50.47 -39.46 18.61
C LEU A 453 51.42 -40.65 18.82
N HIS A 454 52.20 -40.99 17.79
CA HIS A 454 53.36 -41.89 17.94
C HIS A 454 54.55 -41.16 18.60
N PRO A 455 55.40 -41.87 19.37
CA PRO A 455 56.58 -41.26 20.02
C PRO A 455 57.71 -40.99 19.01
N PRO A 456 58.57 -39.98 19.24
CA PRO A 456 59.61 -39.58 18.29
C PRO A 456 60.83 -40.51 18.34
N LEU A 457 61.39 -40.79 17.16
CA LEU A 457 62.75 -41.34 17.00
C LEU A 457 63.76 -40.20 16.75
N ARG A 458 65.04 -40.48 17.09
CA ARG A 458 66.18 -39.55 16.98
C ARG A 458 66.75 -39.49 15.54
N MET A 459 67.73 -38.58 15.37
CA MET A 459 68.72 -38.42 14.27
C MET A 459 68.31 -37.39 13.21
N VAL A 460 69.20 -36.50 12.72
CA VAL A 460 70.49 -35.99 13.26
C VAL A 460 70.80 -34.63 12.60
N ASP A 461 71.81 -33.92 13.11
CA ASP A 461 72.36 -32.63 12.64
C ASP A 461 73.01 -32.73 11.23
N ASP A 462 73.37 -31.68 10.47
CA ASP A 462 73.27 -30.21 10.61
C ASP A 462 72.41 -29.66 9.40
N ASP A 463 72.56 -28.51 8.70
CA ASP A 463 73.45 -27.32 8.71
C ASP A 463 72.77 -26.12 7.97
N GLU A 464 73.51 -25.02 7.79
CA GLU A 464 73.32 -23.82 6.94
C GLU A 464 72.13 -22.85 7.20
N VAL A 465 72.41 -21.89 8.08
CA VAL A 465 72.41 -20.43 7.82
C VAL A 465 71.08 -19.68 7.54
N ALA A 466 70.85 -18.64 8.36
CA ALA A 466 69.79 -17.62 8.29
C ALA A 466 70.34 -16.30 7.62
N PRO A 467 69.71 -15.10 7.64
CA PRO A 467 68.43 -14.70 8.28
C PRO A 467 67.51 -13.71 7.51
N ILE A 468 66.26 -13.63 8.01
CA ILE A 468 65.41 -12.42 8.27
C ILE A 468 65.60 -11.17 7.38
N ILE A 469 64.52 -10.74 6.70
CA ILE A 469 63.98 -9.35 6.73
C ILE A 469 62.53 -9.32 6.20
N PRO A 470 61.63 -8.45 6.73
CA PRO A 470 60.20 -8.41 6.36
C PRO A 470 59.93 -7.54 5.12
N TRP A 471 58.81 -7.77 4.43
CA TRP A 471 58.39 -6.93 3.29
C TRP A 471 56.93 -6.45 3.36
N SER A 472 56.76 -5.17 3.05
CA SER A 472 55.52 -4.38 3.04
C SER A 472 55.84 -2.99 2.48
N PRO A 473 54.89 -2.23 1.88
CA PRO A 473 53.88 -2.66 0.94
C PRO A 473 53.87 -1.79 -0.33
N SER A 474 54.11 -2.35 -1.52
CA SER A 474 53.72 -1.74 -2.80
C SER A 474 53.94 -2.68 -4.00
N GLN A 475 52.89 -2.90 -4.79
CA GLN A 475 52.95 -2.79 -6.26
C GLN A 475 51.53 -2.74 -6.83
N ALA A 476 51.36 -2.09 -7.98
CA ALA A 476 50.05 -1.84 -8.58
C ALA A 476 49.50 -3.10 -9.28
N LEU A 477 48.17 -3.28 -9.25
CA LEU A 477 47.50 -4.23 -10.13
C LEU A 477 47.47 -3.68 -11.57
N PRO A 478 47.62 -4.54 -12.60
CA PRO A 478 47.63 -4.12 -13.99
C PRO A 478 46.24 -3.67 -14.46
N ALA A 479 46.22 -2.80 -15.49
CA ALA A 479 44.98 -2.33 -16.10
C ALA A 479 44.20 -3.47 -16.78
N ALA A 480 42.88 -3.46 -16.61
CA ALA A 480 41.98 -4.37 -17.32
C ALA A 480 41.91 -4.01 -18.82
N PRO A 481 41.72 -5.00 -19.73
CA PRO A 481 41.64 -4.73 -21.16
C PRO A 481 40.40 -3.91 -21.52
N THR A 482 40.59 -2.91 -22.38
CA THR A 482 39.52 -2.05 -22.91
C THR A 482 38.55 -2.84 -23.79
N ALA A 483 37.25 -2.73 -23.52
CA ALA A 483 36.21 -3.26 -24.40
C ALA A 483 36.17 -2.51 -25.75
N PRO A 484 35.84 -3.18 -26.86
CA PRO A 484 35.68 -2.53 -28.17
C PRO A 484 34.44 -1.62 -28.20
N PRO A 485 34.42 -0.57 -29.04
CA PRO A 485 33.30 0.34 -29.15
C PRO A 485 32.05 -0.32 -29.78
N PRO A 486 30.83 0.14 -29.45
CA PRO A 486 29.60 -0.40 -30.02
C PRO A 486 29.47 -0.07 -31.51
N THR A 487 28.99 -1.04 -32.30
CA THR A 487 28.67 -0.86 -33.72
C THR A 487 27.43 0.03 -33.90
N ALA A 488 27.48 0.90 -34.92
CA ALA A 488 26.37 1.79 -35.27
C ALA A 488 25.17 1.01 -35.87
N PRO A 489 23.92 1.46 -35.66
CA PRO A 489 22.75 0.87 -36.29
C PRO A 489 22.72 1.12 -37.81
N PRO A 490 22.15 0.20 -38.61
CA PRO A 490 22.04 0.37 -40.06
C PRO A 490 21.07 1.49 -40.43
N ARG A 491 21.37 2.24 -41.50
CA ARG A 491 20.40 3.14 -42.14
C ARG A 491 19.30 2.33 -42.84
N PRO A 492 18.04 2.80 -42.87
CA PRO A 492 17.02 2.24 -43.74
C PRO A 492 17.37 2.53 -45.20
N THR A 493 17.16 1.54 -46.07
CA THR A 493 17.26 1.69 -47.53
C THR A 493 15.92 2.16 -48.11
N GLU A 494 15.95 3.16 -48.99
CA GLU A 494 14.80 3.52 -49.81
C GLU A 494 14.58 2.49 -50.92
N THR A 495 13.35 1.96 -51.03
CA THR A 495 12.82 1.40 -52.28
C THR A 495 11.32 1.65 -52.33
N ALA A 496 10.88 2.45 -53.31
CA ALA A 496 9.48 2.81 -53.51
C ALA A 496 8.91 2.14 -54.76
N VAL A 497 7.93 1.24 -54.56
CA VAL A 497 6.88 0.93 -55.54
C VAL A 497 5.58 0.83 -54.75
N GLY A 498 4.57 1.62 -55.11
CA GLY A 498 3.34 1.77 -54.32
C GLY A 498 2.16 0.94 -54.82
N THR A 499 1.03 1.06 -54.13
CA THR A 499 -0.29 0.69 -54.67
C THR A 499 -1.36 1.52 -53.96
N GLU A 500 -2.31 2.09 -54.70
CA GLU A 500 -3.42 2.86 -54.12
C GLU A 500 -4.49 1.93 -53.52
N VAL A 501 -4.93 2.20 -52.28
CA VAL A 501 -6.27 1.82 -51.81
C VAL A 501 -6.83 2.95 -50.94
N ALA A 502 -7.96 3.54 -51.35
CA ALA A 502 -8.56 4.69 -50.67
C ALA A 502 -9.43 4.28 -49.45
N SER A 503 -9.05 4.72 -48.25
CA SER A 503 -9.86 4.59 -47.03
C SER A 503 -10.85 5.77 -46.89
N ARG A 504 -12.08 5.55 -47.39
CA ARG A 504 -13.15 6.56 -47.47
C ARG A 504 -13.79 6.86 -46.12
N ALA A 505 -13.89 8.14 -45.76
CA ALA A 505 -14.47 8.58 -44.48
C ALA A 505 -15.95 8.19 -44.30
N LEU A 506 -16.30 7.66 -43.12
CA LEU A 506 -17.67 7.38 -42.70
C LEU A 506 -18.23 8.54 -41.86
N ARG A 507 -19.21 9.27 -42.41
CA ARG A 507 -20.13 10.13 -41.63
C ARG A 507 -21.40 9.36 -41.28
N PRO A 508 -22.06 9.66 -40.13
CA PRO A 508 -23.19 8.87 -39.64
C PRO A 508 -24.46 9.01 -40.51
N ARG A 509 -25.25 7.93 -40.57
CA ARG A 509 -26.54 7.88 -41.27
C ARG A 509 -27.63 8.60 -40.47
N GLY A 510 -28.07 9.77 -40.94
CA GLY A 510 -29.32 10.37 -40.48
C GLY A 510 -30.55 9.60 -40.99
N LYS A 511 -31.49 9.26 -40.11
CA LYS A 511 -32.82 8.73 -40.49
C LYS A 511 -33.80 9.89 -40.69
N LYS A 512 -34.29 10.08 -41.93
CA LYS A 512 -35.52 10.84 -42.18
C LYS A 512 -36.74 9.93 -41.98
N ARG A 513 -37.81 10.43 -41.37
CA ARG A 513 -39.20 10.12 -41.73
C ARG A 513 -40.08 11.36 -41.54
N LYS A 514 -41.01 11.56 -42.47
CA LYS A 514 -41.92 12.71 -42.66
C LYS A 514 -43.01 12.26 -43.67
N ASP A 515 -44.25 12.74 -43.67
CA ASP A 515 -44.96 13.54 -42.65
C ASP A 515 -45.87 12.64 -41.77
N ALA A 516 -47.22 12.65 -41.69
CA ALA A 516 -48.32 13.35 -42.38
C ALA A 516 -49.59 13.41 -41.47
N ALA A 517 -50.77 13.70 -42.06
CA ALA A 517 -52.04 14.01 -41.39
C ALA A 517 -52.98 12.77 -41.23
N VAL A 518 -54.21 12.79 -40.68
CA VAL A 518 -55.35 13.76 -40.76
C VAL A 518 -56.15 13.84 -39.42
N ALA A 519 -57.02 14.86 -39.33
CA ALA A 519 -58.01 15.28 -38.32
C ALA A 519 -58.80 14.16 -37.57
N ASP A 520 -59.46 14.41 -36.42
CA ASP A 520 -60.56 15.38 -36.21
C ASP A 520 -60.57 16.18 -34.89
N GLU A 521 -61.35 17.27 -34.89
CA GLU A 521 -61.85 18.09 -33.77
C GLU A 521 -63.42 18.10 -33.87
N PRO A 522 -64.24 18.48 -32.85
CA PRO A 522 -64.12 19.79 -32.16
C PRO A 522 -64.62 19.87 -30.69
N ALA A 523 -64.64 21.11 -30.18
CA ALA A 523 -65.69 21.73 -29.34
C ALA A 523 -65.41 22.06 -27.85
N GLU A 524 -65.22 23.38 -27.63
CA GLU A 524 -65.68 24.24 -26.52
C GLU A 524 -65.39 23.93 -25.03
N GLY A 525 -64.80 24.91 -24.35
CA GLY A 525 -64.76 25.02 -22.87
C GLY A 525 -64.16 26.36 -22.41
N LYS A 526 -65.00 27.32 -21.99
CA LYS A 526 -64.58 28.71 -21.68
C LYS A 526 -64.39 28.98 -20.18
N SER A 527 -63.46 29.91 -19.88
CA SER A 527 -63.61 31.04 -18.92
C SER A 527 -62.74 31.11 -17.65
N SER A 528 -62.45 32.38 -17.27
CA SER A 528 -61.95 32.93 -15.97
C SER A 528 -60.82 32.22 -15.22
N SER A 529 -59.62 32.78 -15.00
CA SER A 529 -59.21 34.11 -14.48
C SER A 529 -59.36 34.33 -12.96
N ARG A 530 -58.23 34.56 -12.28
CA ARG A 530 -58.04 35.58 -11.22
C ARG A 530 -56.58 35.66 -10.72
N ARG A 531 -55.94 36.83 -10.92
CA ARG A 531 -54.78 37.30 -10.12
C ARG A 531 -55.28 38.30 -9.07
N PRO A 532 -54.76 38.29 -7.84
CA PRO A 532 -54.72 39.47 -6.98
C PRO A 532 -53.31 40.11 -6.99
N LYS A 533 -53.23 41.44 -6.82
CA LYS A 533 -51.98 42.18 -6.60
C LYS A 533 -51.81 42.50 -5.11
N ARG A 534 -50.59 42.36 -4.56
CA ARG A 534 -50.07 43.16 -3.43
C ARG A 534 -48.64 43.57 -3.83
N ARG A 535 -48.33 44.84 -4.10
CA ARG A 535 -48.19 46.01 -3.19
C ARG A 535 -47.15 45.79 -2.09
N CYS A 536 -46.07 46.56 -2.18
CA CYS A 536 -45.00 46.67 -1.20
C CYS A 536 -45.39 47.62 -0.06
N ALA A 537 -44.94 47.34 1.16
CA ALA A 537 -44.56 48.33 2.17
C ALA A 537 -43.80 47.64 3.32
N SER A 538 -42.68 48.22 3.71
CA SER A 538 -41.98 48.07 5.00
C SER A 538 -41.79 49.50 5.56
N PRO A 539 -41.27 49.72 6.79
CA PRO A 539 -40.91 48.77 7.84
C PRO A 539 -41.52 49.09 9.22
N ALA A 540 -41.39 48.14 10.15
CA ALA A 540 -41.21 48.36 11.59
C ALA A 540 -40.50 47.11 12.15
#